data_AF-A0A352B7Z5-F1
#
_entry.id   AF-A0A352B7Z5-F1
#
_cell.length_a   1.000
_cell.length_b   1.000
_cell.length_c   1.000
_cell.angle_alpha   90.00
_cell.angle_beta   90.00
_cell.angle_gamma   90.00
#
_symmetry.space_group_name_H-M   'P 1'
#
loop_
_entity.id
_entity.type
_entity.pdbx_description
1 polymer ?
#
loop_
_entity_poly.entity_id
_entity_poly.type
_entity_poly.pdbx_seq_one_letter_code
_entity_poly.pdbx_strand_id
1 'polypeptide(L)'
;EPLAGVVTQLLNQLGRDDSPALVDALIDWLDPDDQVHGNGAEENYYRGLDPPRVIANRPLLSPGELGLVKGFDRDLLYGRDELPGLLSLVTVWGDGRVNINTADPQADQRPWILESLAGADGQGQVVIDEERANEIRDARLLEPFSSPIQVKTRGILAEAEYNAIQTQAAGVLATASKHFIIQATGAVGSTDAGGGGSLTQRTITTVVTRTTGGKLATLYWREE
;
A
#
# COMPACT_ATOMS: atom_id res chain seq x y z
N GLU A 1 -7.24 5.99 14.52
CA GLU A 1 -6.49 5.22 13.52
C GLU A 1 -5.77 6.13 12.51
N PRO A 2 -4.45 6.35 12.63
CA PRO A 2 -3.67 7.20 11.70
C PRO A 2 -3.66 6.70 10.25
N LEU A 3 -3.90 5.40 10.03
CA LEU A 3 -3.98 4.82 8.68
C LEU A 3 -5.31 5.14 7.97
N ALA A 4 -6.39 5.40 8.72
CA ALA A 4 -7.72 5.60 8.15
C ALA A 4 -7.72 6.77 7.15
N GLY A 5 -7.13 7.92 7.51
CA GLY A 5 -7.10 9.08 6.61
C GLY A 5 -6.29 8.84 5.34
N VAL A 6 -5.15 8.13 5.43
CA VAL A 6 -4.33 7.76 4.26
C VAL A 6 -5.10 6.83 3.33
N VAL A 7 -5.76 5.80 3.89
CA VAL A 7 -6.57 4.86 3.11
C VAL A 7 -7.77 5.55 2.48
N THR A 8 -8.48 6.41 3.23
CA THR A 8 -9.59 7.22 2.69
C THR A 8 -9.13 8.05 1.50
N GLN A 9 -8.00 8.76 1.64
CA GLN A 9 -7.49 9.60 0.55
C GLN A 9 -7.03 8.78 -0.65
N LEU A 10 -6.44 7.59 -0.43
CA LEU A 10 -6.11 6.67 -1.52
C LEU A 10 -7.37 6.18 -2.24
N LEU A 11 -8.41 5.78 -1.52
CA LEU A 11 -9.67 5.32 -2.10
C LEU A 11 -10.38 6.43 -2.91
N ASN A 12 -10.36 7.67 -2.42
CA ASN A 12 -10.85 8.84 -3.16
C ASN A 12 -10.12 9.01 -4.50
N GLN A 13 -8.79 8.88 -4.51
CA GLN A 13 -7.99 8.94 -5.74
C GLN A 13 -8.32 7.81 -6.71
N LEU A 14 -8.75 6.65 -6.21
CA LEU A 14 -9.25 5.52 -7.01
C LEU A 14 -10.74 5.68 -7.43
N GLY A 15 -11.31 6.87 -7.26
CA GLY A 15 -12.66 7.21 -7.71
C GLY A 15 -13.76 6.55 -6.87
N ARG A 16 -13.52 6.38 -5.57
CA ARG A 16 -14.49 5.86 -4.59
C ARG A 16 -15.09 6.97 -3.76
N ASP A 17 -16.31 7.38 -4.10
CA ASP A 17 -17.09 8.34 -3.30
C ASP A 17 -17.59 7.73 -1.97
N ASP A 18 -17.61 6.40 -1.88
CA ASP A 18 -17.96 5.61 -0.70
C ASP A 18 -16.75 5.30 0.21
N SER A 19 -15.63 5.99 0.02
CA SER A 19 -14.39 5.74 0.77
C SER A 19 -14.55 5.71 2.30
N PRO A 20 -15.37 6.54 2.97
CA PRO A 20 -15.53 6.44 4.42
C PRO A 20 -16.18 5.11 4.82
N ALA A 21 -17.18 4.64 4.06
CA ALA A 21 -17.85 3.37 4.35
C ALA A 21 -16.93 2.15 4.09
N LEU A 22 -16.06 2.24 3.07
CA LEU A 22 -15.05 1.22 2.81
C LEU A 22 -14.01 1.16 3.93
N VAL A 23 -13.59 2.30 4.48
CA VAL A 23 -12.67 2.36 5.61
C VAL A 23 -13.31 1.83 6.88
N ASP A 24 -14.55 2.22 7.18
CA ASP A 24 -15.31 1.66 8.31
C ASP A 24 -15.39 0.13 8.22
N ALA A 25 -15.77 -0.41 7.05
CA ALA A 25 -15.86 -1.85 6.82
C ALA A 25 -14.51 -2.57 6.91
N LEU A 26 -13.43 -1.91 6.50
CA LEU A 26 -12.08 -2.44 6.65
C LEU A 26 -11.63 -2.45 8.11
N ILE A 27 -11.97 -1.43 8.91
CA ILE A 27 -11.66 -1.39 10.34
C ILE A 27 -12.35 -2.55 11.07
N ASP A 28 -13.66 -2.69 10.91
CA ASP A 28 -14.45 -3.79 11.50
C ASP A 28 -13.91 -5.16 11.08
N TRP A 29 -13.44 -5.31 9.83
CA TRP A 29 -12.86 -6.59 9.38
C TRP A 29 -11.56 -6.96 10.11
N LEU A 30 -10.79 -5.96 10.55
CA LEU A 30 -9.44 -6.13 11.09
C LEU A 30 -9.40 -6.18 12.62
N ASP A 31 -10.28 -5.45 13.27
CA ASP A 31 -10.25 -5.30 14.71
C ASP A 31 -10.80 -6.56 15.42
N PRO A 32 -10.43 -6.80 16.68
CA PRO A 32 -10.79 -8.04 17.38
C PRO A 32 -12.18 -8.00 18.02
N ASP A 33 -12.91 -6.88 17.94
CA ASP A 33 -14.17 -6.72 18.62
C ASP A 33 -15.37 -7.00 17.70
N ASP A 34 -16.57 -6.57 18.09
CA ASP A 34 -17.82 -6.83 17.36
C ASP A 34 -18.63 -5.52 17.20
N GLN A 35 -17.98 -4.36 17.33
CA GLN A 35 -18.62 -3.05 17.23
C GLN A 35 -18.62 -2.57 15.79
N VAL A 36 -19.81 -2.43 15.21
CA VAL A 36 -19.94 -1.84 13.87
C VAL A 36 -19.57 -0.36 13.90
N HIS A 37 -18.50 0.02 13.22
CA HIS A 37 -18.14 1.43 13.02
C HIS A 37 -18.98 2.02 11.88
N GLY A 38 -19.66 3.15 12.10
CA GLY A 38 -20.30 3.93 11.03
C GLY A 38 -21.11 3.08 10.03
N ASN A 39 -20.61 2.98 8.79
CA ASN A 39 -21.20 2.19 7.70
C ASN A 39 -20.54 0.80 7.48
N GLY A 40 -19.76 0.35 8.44
CA GLY A 40 -19.01 -0.89 8.44
C GLY A 40 -19.87 -2.15 8.48
N ALA A 41 -19.26 -3.25 8.88
CA ALA A 41 -19.87 -4.55 8.90
C ALA A 41 -19.16 -5.51 9.85
N GLU A 42 -19.95 -6.14 10.71
CA GLU A 42 -19.52 -7.16 11.66
C GLU A 42 -20.11 -8.53 11.35
N GLU A 43 -19.93 -9.48 12.25
CA GLU A 43 -20.44 -10.85 12.17
C GLU A 43 -21.88 -10.97 11.61
N ASN A 44 -22.81 -10.12 12.08
CA ASN A 44 -24.21 -10.15 11.62
C ASN A 44 -24.35 -9.89 10.11
N TYR A 45 -23.57 -8.97 9.55
CA TYR A 45 -23.57 -8.68 8.12
C TYR A 45 -23.01 -9.88 7.34
N TYR A 46 -21.83 -10.37 7.73
CA TYR A 46 -21.14 -11.42 6.99
C TYR A 46 -21.85 -12.78 7.05
N ARG A 47 -22.46 -13.13 8.19
CA ARG A 47 -23.31 -14.33 8.31
C ARG A 47 -24.58 -14.26 7.46
N GLY A 48 -25.04 -13.05 7.12
CA GLY A 48 -26.21 -12.82 6.28
C GLY A 48 -25.94 -12.89 4.77
N LEU A 49 -24.69 -13.01 4.34
CA LEU A 49 -24.32 -13.15 2.92
C LEU A 49 -24.71 -14.52 2.37
N ASP A 50 -24.77 -14.64 1.04
CA ASP A 50 -24.93 -15.92 0.35
C ASP A 50 -23.75 -16.16 -0.61
N PRO A 51 -22.86 -17.13 -0.34
CA PRO A 51 -22.80 -17.94 0.88
C PRO A 51 -22.37 -17.09 2.11
N PRO A 52 -22.77 -17.48 3.33
CA PRO A 52 -22.33 -16.81 4.56
C PRO A 52 -20.80 -16.79 4.67
N ARG A 53 -20.27 -15.69 5.20
CA ARG A 53 -18.84 -15.51 5.45
C ARG A 53 -18.58 -15.36 6.93
N VAL A 54 -17.39 -15.79 7.34
CA VAL A 54 -16.87 -15.57 8.70
C VAL A 54 -15.99 -14.33 8.63
N ILE A 55 -16.26 -13.37 9.51
CA ILE A 55 -15.41 -12.19 9.67
C ILE A 55 -14.05 -12.60 10.25
N ALA A 56 -12.98 -11.91 9.84
CA ALA A 56 -11.63 -12.32 10.21
C ALA A 56 -11.27 -11.92 11.65
N ASN A 57 -11.62 -10.70 12.05
CA ASN A 57 -11.28 -10.06 13.33
C ASN A 57 -9.78 -10.16 13.64
N ARG A 58 -8.97 -9.93 12.61
CA ARG A 58 -7.50 -10.01 12.65
C ARG A 58 -6.87 -9.22 11.50
N PRO A 59 -5.56 -8.91 11.59
CA PRO A 59 -4.79 -8.43 10.45
C PRO A 59 -4.93 -9.34 9.21
N LEU A 60 -4.90 -8.74 8.03
CA LEU A 60 -4.94 -9.46 6.75
C LEU A 60 -3.75 -10.41 6.61
N LEU A 61 -4.00 -11.63 6.17
CA LEU A 61 -2.94 -12.59 5.82
C LEU A 61 -2.44 -12.42 4.39
N SER A 62 -3.27 -11.85 3.52
CA SER A 62 -2.90 -11.52 2.15
C SER A 62 -3.70 -10.31 1.66
N PRO A 63 -3.17 -9.51 0.71
CA PRO A 63 -3.94 -8.42 0.11
C PRO A 63 -5.26 -8.88 -0.52
N GLY A 64 -5.31 -10.12 -1.02
CA GLY A 64 -6.52 -10.68 -1.63
C GLY A 64 -7.70 -10.83 -0.67
N GLU A 65 -7.47 -10.85 0.64
CA GLU A 65 -8.57 -10.86 1.63
C GLU A 65 -9.41 -9.58 1.58
N LEU A 66 -8.90 -8.50 0.99
CA LEU A 66 -9.70 -7.29 0.75
C LEU A 66 -10.97 -7.57 -0.06
N GLY A 67 -10.97 -8.54 -0.98
CA GLY A 67 -12.20 -8.93 -1.71
C GLY A 67 -13.26 -9.65 -0.88
N LEU A 68 -12.97 -9.93 0.39
CA LEU A 68 -13.95 -10.45 1.34
C LEU A 68 -14.66 -9.33 2.12
N VAL A 69 -14.05 -8.14 2.19
CA VAL A 69 -14.55 -6.98 2.93
C VAL A 69 -15.73 -6.35 2.19
N LYS A 70 -16.74 -5.91 2.95
CA LYS A 70 -17.91 -5.22 2.39
C LYS A 70 -17.50 -4.04 1.51
N GLY A 71 -18.04 -4.00 0.30
CA GLY A 71 -17.86 -2.89 -0.65
C GLY A 71 -16.60 -2.95 -1.52
N PHE A 72 -15.63 -3.80 -1.20
CA PHE A 72 -14.42 -3.97 -2.00
C PHE A 72 -14.70 -4.82 -3.24
N ASP A 73 -15.04 -4.14 -4.34
CA ASP A 73 -15.37 -4.76 -5.62
C ASP A 73 -14.14 -5.02 -6.51
N ARG A 74 -14.39 -5.71 -7.64
CA ARG A 74 -13.34 -6.10 -8.58
C ARG A 74 -12.63 -4.89 -9.18
N ASP A 75 -13.36 -3.83 -9.50
CA ASP A 75 -12.81 -2.64 -10.15
C ASP A 75 -11.88 -1.90 -9.19
N LEU A 76 -12.23 -1.81 -7.91
CA LEU A 76 -11.34 -1.26 -6.88
C LEU A 76 -10.08 -2.12 -6.69
N LEU A 77 -10.23 -3.44 -6.63
CA LEU A 77 -9.11 -4.34 -6.31
C LEU A 77 -8.12 -4.48 -7.47
N TYR A 78 -8.61 -4.62 -8.70
CA TYR A 78 -7.82 -4.93 -9.88
C TYR A 78 -7.63 -3.75 -10.83
N GLY A 79 -8.34 -2.64 -10.60
CA GLY A 79 -8.27 -1.43 -11.39
C GLY A 79 -9.36 -1.38 -12.47
N ARG A 80 -9.58 -0.18 -12.98
CA ARG A 80 -10.48 0.12 -14.10
C ARG A 80 -9.92 1.28 -14.90
N ASP A 81 -10.09 1.25 -16.21
CA ASP A 81 -9.63 2.31 -17.11
C ASP A 81 -8.15 2.67 -16.86
N GLU A 82 -7.89 3.91 -16.46
CA GLU A 82 -6.56 4.47 -16.16
C GLU A 82 -6.19 4.38 -14.67
N LEU A 83 -7.11 3.90 -13.82
CA LEU A 83 -6.91 3.79 -12.38
C LEU A 83 -6.27 2.44 -12.03
N PRO A 84 -5.19 2.43 -11.22
CA PRO A 84 -4.58 1.18 -10.78
C PRO A 84 -5.51 0.44 -9.84
N GLY A 85 -5.36 -0.89 -9.77
CA GLY A 85 -6.00 -1.68 -8.72
C GLY A 85 -5.35 -1.48 -7.37
N LEU A 86 -6.15 -1.44 -6.31
CA LEU A 86 -5.68 -1.31 -4.93
C LEU A 86 -4.64 -2.39 -4.58
N LEU A 87 -4.80 -3.62 -5.09
CA LEU A 87 -3.86 -4.72 -4.85
C LEU A 87 -2.45 -4.46 -5.38
N SER A 88 -2.28 -3.53 -6.31
CA SER A 88 -0.97 -3.12 -6.84
C SER A 88 -0.27 -2.06 -5.97
N LEU A 89 -1.01 -1.44 -5.05
CA LEU A 89 -0.56 -0.30 -4.24
C LEU A 89 -0.32 -0.65 -2.77
N VAL A 90 -0.91 -1.74 -2.28
CA VAL A 90 -0.88 -2.11 -0.85
C VAL A 90 -0.15 -3.42 -0.57
N THR A 91 0.28 -3.60 0.68
CA THR A 91 0.93 -4.81 1.17
C THR A 91 0.46 -5.13 2.59
N VAL A 92 0.45 -6.42 2.95
CA VAL A 92 0.23 -6.88 4.33
C VAL A 92 1.54 -7.03 5.11
N TRP A 93 2.68 -6.84 4.44
CA TRP A 93 4.01 -6.99 5.02
C TRP A 93 4.56 -5.65 5.45
N GLY A 94 5.10 -5.57 6.67
CA GLY A 94 5.66 -4.33 7.17
C GLY A 94 5.37 -4.12 8.65
N ASP A 95 5.65 -2.91 9.11
CA ASP A 95 5.25 -2.42 10.43
C ASP A 95 4.14 -1.35 10.32
N GLY A 96 3.39 -1.35 9.20
CA GLY A 96 2.31 -0.41 8.92
C GLY A 96 2.77 0.97 8.46
N ARG A 97 4.08 1.20 8.26
CA ARG A 97 4.63 2.49 7.83
C ARG A 97 5.02 2.51 6.36
N VAL A 98 4.85 3.68 5.75
CA VAL A 98 5.26 4.02 4.39
C VAL A 98 6.69 4.53 4.39
N ASN A 99 7.58 3.87 3.65
CA ASN A 99 8.94 4.34 3.44
C ASN A 99 8.98 5.39 2.32
N ILE A 100 9.14 6.68 2.67
CA ILE A 100 9.15 7.79 1.70
C ILE A 100 10.31 7.73 0.70
N ASN A 101 11.38 6.99 1.04
CA ASN A 101 12.50 6.77 0.13
C ASN A 101 12.20 5.76 -0.99
N THR A 102 11.14 4.96 -0.86
CA THR A 102 10.84 3.87 -1.80
C THR A 102 9.38 3.80 -2.25
N ALA A 103 8.47 4.56 -1.63
CA ALA A 103 7.06 4.65 -2.03
C ALA A 103 6.94 5.15 -3.47
N ASP A 104 6.07 4.51 -4.27
CA ASP A 104 5.87 4.78 -5.69
C ASP A 104 7.20 4.95 -6.47
N PRO A 105 7.95 3.89 -6.75
CA PRO A 105 9.31 3.99 -7.31
C PRO A 105 9.35 4.29 -8.81
N GLN A 106 8.24 4.09 -9.54
CA GLN A 106 8.17 4.25 -10.99
C GLN A 106 7.97 5.72 -11.35
N ALA A 107 9.01 6.35 -11.95
CA ALA A 107 9.04 7.78 -12.24
C ALA A 107 8.05 8.21 -13.33
N ASP A 108 7.68 7.28 -14.21
CA ASP A 108 6.70 7.46 -15.29
C ASP A 108 5.25 7.21 -14.86
N GLN A 109 5.03 6.87 -13.58
CA GLN A 109 3.71 6.61 -13.02
C GLN A 109 3.35 7.62 -11.94
N ARG A 110 2.06 7.95 -11.85
CA ARG A 110 1.53 8.82 -10.80
C ARG A 110 1.88 8.31 -9.37
N PRO A 111 2.32 9.18 -8.46
CA PRO A 111 2.71 8.81 -7.08
C PRO A 111 1.53 8.65 -6.10
N TRP A 112 0.66 7.67 -6.35
CA TRP A 112 -0.59 7.44 -5.60
C TRP A 112 -0.43 7.36 -4.08
N ILE A 113 0.62 6.66 -3.58
CA ILE A 113 0.84 6.51 -2.15
C ILE A 113 1.32 7.83 -1.53
N LEU A 114 2.24 8.53 -2.18
CA LEU A 114 2.73 9.83 -1.67
C LEU A 114 1.62 10.90 -1.66
N GLU A 115 0.76 10.96 -2.69
CA GLU A 115 -0.42 11.83 -2.71
C GLU A 115 -1.42 11.49 -1.60
N SER A 116 -1.52 10.22 -1.20
CA SER A 116 -2.40 9.79 -0.11
C SER A 116 -1.94 10.21 1.29
N LEU A 117 -0.73 10.75 1.46
CA LEU A 117 -0.18 11.08 2.78
C LEU A 117 -0.86 12.29 3.43
N ALA A 118 -1.49 13.17 2.66
CA ALA A 118 -2.35 14.22 3.17
C ALA A 118 -3.62 14.35 2.32
N GLY A 119 -4.77 14.43 2.99
CA GLY A 119 -6.05 14.62 2.35
C GLY A 119 -6.24 16.02 1.81
N ALA A 120 -7.47 16.29 1.37
CA ALA A 120 -7.88 17.64 1.04
C ALA A 120 -7.93 18.53 2.29
N ASP A 121 -7.66 19.82 2.12
CA ASP A 121 -7.85 20.81 3.16
C ASP A 121 -9.35 21.05 3.45
N GLY A 122 -9.65 21.92 4.42
CA GLY A 122 -11.04 22.27 4.77
C GLY A 122 -11.84 22.95 3.66
N GLN A 123 -11.24 23.19 2.49
CA GLN A 123 -11.85 23.78 1.29
C GLN A 123 -11.94 22.77 0.14
N GLY A 124 -11.52 21.51 0.37
CA GLY A 124 -11.57 20.44 -0.62
C GLY A 124 -10.38 20.42 -1.57
N GLN A 125 -9.33 21.23 -1.36
CA GLN A 125 -8.12 21.19 -2.17
C GLN A 125 -7.15 20.13 -1.68
N VAL A 126 -6.72 19.24 -2.57
CA VAL A 126 -5.69 18.24 -2.27
C VAL A 126 -4.40 18.93 -1.81
N VAL A 127 -3.91 18.57 -0.63
CA VAL A 127 -2.74 19.24 -0.04
C VAL A 127 -1.41 18.73 -0.61
N ILE A 128 -1.33 17.45 -0.96
CA ILE A 128 -0.18 16.87 -1.67
C ILE A 128 -0.69 16.36 -3.01
N ASP A 129 -0.53 17.17 -4.05
CA ASP A 129 -0.85 16.80 -5.41
C ASP A 129 0.30 16.02 -6.07
N GLU A 130 0.09 15.63 -7.34
CA GLU A 130 1.06 14.87 -8.12
C GLU A 130 2.40 15.61 -8.28
N GLU A 131 2.38 16.93 -8.49
CA GLU A 131 3.60 17.73 -8.62
C GLU A 131 4.42 17.66 -7.33
N ARG A 132 3.77 17.93 -6.20
CA ARG A 132 4.41 17.93 -4.89
C ARG A 132 4.92 16.55 -4.48
N ALA A 133 4.16 15.50 -4.81
CA ALA A 133 4.59 14.13 -4.59
C ALA A 133 5.80 13.74 -5.47
N ASN A 134 5.88 14.23 -6.71
CA ASN A 134 7.05 14.04 -7.56
C ASN A 134 8.28 14.82 -7.06
N GLU A 135 8.13 16.01 -6.47
CA GLU A 135 9.25 16.72 -5.83
C GLU A 135 9.86 15.91 -4.67
N ILE A 136 9.04 15.19 -3.89
CA ILE A 136 9.53 14.25 -2.87
C ILE A 136 10.34 13.12 -3.51
N ARG A 137 9.86 12.57 -4.63
CA ARG A 137 10.58 11.52 -5.37
C ARG A 137 11.92 12.02 -5.88
N ASP A 138 11.96 13.17 -6.51
CA ASP A 138 13.18 13.72 -7.09
C ASP A 138 14.21 14.05 -6.01
N ALA A 139 13.76 14.65 -4.90
CA ALA A 139 14.63 15.00 -3.78
C ALA A 139 15.33 13.78 -3.15
N ARG A 140 14.65 12.62 -3.10
CA ARG A 140 15.22 11.37 -2.54
C ARG A 140 16.26 10.71 -3.45
N LEU A 141 16.21 10.99 -4.76
CA LEU A 141 17.19 10.49 -5.73
C LEU A 141 18.52 11.25 -5.62
N LEU A 142 18.45 12.54 -5.29
CA LEU A 142 19.64 13.35 -5.00
C LEU A 142 20.26 12.97 -3.66
N GLU A 143 19.44 12.92 -2.61
CA GLU A 143 19.87 12.55 -1.27
C GLU A 143 18.70 11.87 -0.54
N PRO A 144 18.80 10.56 -0.22
CA PRO A 144 17.77 9.86 0.53
C PRO A 144 17.49 10.50 1.88
N PHE A 145 16.22 10.55 2.28
CA PHE A 145 15.84 11.13 3.56
C PHE A 145 16.31 10.23 4.71
N SER A 146 16.96 10.83 5.71
CA SER A 146 17.32 10.16 6.97
C SER A 146 16.19 10.21 8.00
N SER A 147 15.33 11.23 7.93
CA SER A 147 14.14 11.40 8.77
C SER A 147 12.99 12.00 7.98
N PRO A 148 11.72 11.63 8.24
CA PRO A 148 10.57 12.19 7.53
C PRO A 148 10.47 13.71 7.58
N ILE A 149 10.95 14.37 8.65
CA ILE A 149 10.95 15.84 8.77
C ILE A 149 11.77 16.53 7.67
N GLN A 150 12.69 15.82 7.01
CA GLN A 150 13.54 16.39 5.97
C GLN A 150 12.78 16.86 4.73
N VAL A 151 11.59 16.32 4.46
CA VAL A 151 10.73 16.86 3.38
C VAL A 151 10.40 18.34 3.63
N LYS A 152 10.20 18.74 4.89
CA LYS A 152 10.01 20.15 5.28
C LYS A 152 11.34 20.89 5.39
N THR A 153 12.32 20.36 6.13
CA THR A 153 13.53 21.14 6.48
C THR A 153 14.46 21.39 5.29
N ARG A 154 14.35 20.59 4.23
CA ARG A 154 15.07 20.82 2.96
C ARG A 154 14.26 21.67 1.97
N GLY A 155 13.07 22.13 2.35
CA GLY A 155 12.22 23.01 1.53
C GLY A 155 11.46 22.30 0.40
N ILE A 156 11.31 20.98 0.45
CA ILE A 156 10.47 20.24 -0.52
C ILE A 156 9.01 20.54 -0.25
N LEU A 157 8.58 20.48 1.02
CA LEU A 157 7.22 20.80 1.44
C LEU A 157 7.18 22.08 2.26
N ALA A 158 6.11 22.85 2.07
CA ALA A 158 5.74 23.96 2.93
C ALA A 158 5.32 23.46 4.33
N GLU A 159 5.31 24.37 5.31
CA GLU A 159 4.92 24.04 6.68
C GLU A 159 3.47 23.54 6.77
N ALA A 160 2.54 24.16 6.04
CA ALA A 160 1.14 23.75 6.03
C ALA A 160 0.96 22.32 5.50
N GLU A 161 1.65 21.97 4.42
CA GLU A 161 1.60 20.64 3.80
C GLU A 161 2.18 19.56 4.72
N TYR A 162 3.34 19.83 5.32
CA TYR A 162 3.92 18.91 6.29
C TYR A 162 3.01 18.73 7.52
N ASN A 163 2.37 19.79 8.01
CA ASN A 163 1.42 19.71 9.11
C ASN A 163 0.17 18.91 8.72
N ALA A 164 -0.29 18.99 7.48
CA ALA A 164 -1.38 18.15 6.98
C ALA A 164 -1.00 16.67 6.98
N ILE A 165 0.22 16.35 6.52
CA ILE A 165 0.77 14.99 6.62
C ILE A 165 0.85 14.53 8.08
N GLN A 166 1.30 15.39 9.00
CA GLN A 166 1.33 15.03 10.43
C GLN A 166 -0.06 14.85 11.02
N THR A 167 -1.07 15.56 10.52
CA THR A 167 -2.45 15.42 11.01
C THR A 167 -3.07 14.10 10.55
N GLN A 168 -2.84 13.74 9.28
CA GLN A 168 -3.42 12.54 8.68
C GLN A 168 -2.59 11.28 8.92
N ALA A 169 -1.30 11.35 8.63
CA ALA A 169 -0.37 10.22 8.57
C ALA A 169 0.67 10.26 9.72
N ALA A 170 0.33 10.87 10.85
CA ALA A 170 1.20 10.88 12.03
C ALA A 170 1.63 9.45 12.41
N GLY A 171 2.94 9.23 12.50
CA GLY A 171 3.50 7.92 12.84
C GLY A 171 3.49 6.87 11.72
N VAL A 172 2.92 7.20 10.55
CA VAL A 172 2.85 6.30 9.39
C VAL A 172 4.08 6.46 8.47
N LEU A 173 4.91 7.48 8.66
CA LEU A 173 6.11 7.68 7.83
C LEU A 173 7.36 6.98 8.38
N ALA A 174 8.13 6.39 7.47
CA ALA A 174 9.45 5.84 7.72
C ALA A 174 10.42 6.26 6.60
N THR A 175 11.72 6.13 6.86
CA THR A 175 12.80 6.35 5.88
C THR A 175 13.59 5.09 5.57
N ALA A 176 13.25 3.98 6.23
CA ALA A 176 13.89 2.69 6.05
C ALA A 176 12.86 1.57 6.25
N SER A 177 13.10 0.44 5.58
CA SER A 177 12.34 -0.79 5.75
C SER A 177 13.22 -1.91 6.29
N LYS A 178 12.59 -2.84 7.01
CA LYS A 178 13.15 -4.17 7.30
C LYS A 178 12.57 -5.25 6.38
N HIS A 179 11.53 -4.94 5.61
CA HIS A 179 10.82 -5.88 4.76
C HIS A 179 11.14 -5.62 3.29
N PHE A 180 11.40 -6.68 2.54
CA PHE A 180 11.79 -6.61 1.14
C PHE A 180 11.10 -7.73 0.35
N ILE A 181 10.84 -7.45 -0.93
CA ILE A 181 10.44 -8.46 -1.90
C ILE A 181 11.67 -8.75 -2.76
N ILE A 182 12.00 -10.03 -2.91
CA ILE A 182 13.06 -10.50 -3.81
C ILE A 182 12.39 -11.35 -4.89
N GLN A 183 12.64 -11.01 -6.14
CA GLN A 183 12.26 -11.81 -7.30
C GLN A 183 13.51 -12.43 -7.91
N ALA A 184 13.52 -13.75 -8.03
CA ALA A 184 14.64 -14.51 -8.58
C ALA A 184 14.16 -15.38 -9.73
N THR A 185 14.74 -15.19 -10.92
CA THR A 185 14.40 -15.97 -12.12
C THR A 185 15.53 -16.95 -12.43
N GLY A 186 15.18 -18.23 -12.52
CA GLY A 186 16.09 -19.31 -12.93
C GLY A 186 15.67 -19.89 -14.28
N ALA A 187 16.65 -20.28 -15.08
CA ALA A 187 16.42 -20.96 -16.36
C ALA A 187 17.19 -22.28 -16.40
N VAL A 188 16.54 -23.37 -16.79
CA VAL A 188 17.16 -24.69 -16.96
C VAL A 188 16.81 -25.25 -18.34
N GLY A 189 17.82 -25.72 -19.06
CA GLY A 189 17.64 -26.31 -20.38
C GLY A 189 18.97 -26.38 -21.14
N SER A 190 18.89 -26.72 -22.43
CA SER A 190 20.05 -26.75 -23.32
C SER A 190 19.83 -25.81 -24.50
N THR A 191 20.86 -25.04 -24.84
CA THR A 191 20.96 -24.32 -26.10
C THR A 191 21.96 -25.03 -27.00
N ASP A 192 21.61 -25.22 -28.26
CA ASP A 192 22.52 -25.63 -29.31
C ASP A 192 23.44 -24.47 -29.75
N ALA A 193 24.44 -24.80 -30.57
CA ALA A 193 25.44 -23.83 -31.04
C ALA A 193 24.86 -22.72 -31.95
N GLY A 194 23.62 -22.87 -32.43
CA GLY A 194 22.91 -21.89 -33.25
C GLY A 194 21.96 -20.99 -32.44
N GLY A 195 21.89 -21.16 -31.11
CA GLY A 195 20.93 -20.45 -30.26
C GLY A 195 19.54 -21.07 -30.23
N GLY A 196 19.34 -22.22 -30.88
CA GLY A 196 18.13 -23.03 -30.76
C GLY A 196 18.14 -23.86 -29.49
N GLY A 197 17.03 -23.98 -28.78
CA GLY A 197 17.00 -24.71 -27.51
C GLY A 197 15.69 -24.51 -26.76
N SER A 198 15.43 -25.38 -25.78
CA SER A 198 14.28 -25.24 -24.87
C SER A 198 14.80 -24.89 -23.49
N LEU A 199 14.53 -23.65 -23.05
CA LEU A 199 14.74 -23.22 -21.67
C LEU A 199 13.41 -23.25 -20.94
N THR A 200 13.38 -23.90 -19.78
CA THR A 200 12.30 -23.72 -18.82
C THR A 200 12.71 -22.61 -17.87
N GLN A 201 11.92 -21.54 -17.82
CA GLN A 201 12.12 -20.43 -16.89
C GLN A 201 11.10 -20.50 -15.76
N ARG A 202 11.55 -20.21 -14.54
CA ARG A 202 10.72 -20.09 -13.34
C ARG A 202 11.10 -18.84 -12.58
N THR A 203 10.12 -18.15 -12.02
CA THR A 203 10.35 -16.98 -11.15
C THR A 203 9.86 -17.29 -9.75
N ILE A 204 10.74 -17.11 -8.76
CA ILE A 204 10.38 -17.19 -7.34
C ILE A 204 10.26 -15.77 -6.82
N THR A 205 9.09 -15.43 -6.26
CA THR A 205 8.88 -14.20 -5.51
C THR A 205 8.86 -14.53 -4.03
N THR A 206 9.75 -13.92 -3.25
CA THR A 206 9.87 -14.12 -1.80
C THR A 206 9.78 -12.80 -1.04
N VAL A 207 9.10 -12.83 0.10
CA VAL A 207 9.07 -11.74 1.06
C VAL A 207 10.00 -12.09 2.21
N VAL A 208 10.93 -11.19 2.49
CA VAL A 208 11.94 -11.38 3.53
C VAL A 208 11.90 -10.23 4.54
N THR A 209 12.29 -10.53 5.77
CA THR A 209 12.56 -9.54 6.81
C THR A 209 14.03 -9.56 7.22
N ARG A 210 14.62 -8.39 7.40
CA ARG A 210 16.00 -8.21 7.88
C ARG A 210 15.98 -8.13 9.41
N THR A 211 16.56 -9.15 10.03
CA THR A 211 16.74 -9.25 11.47
C THR A 211 17.71 -8.19 12.00
N THR A 212 17.70 -7.96 13.32
CA THR A 212 18.64 -7.03 13.99
C THR A 212 20.11 -7.38 13.75
N GLY A 213 20.42 -8.66 13.53
CA GLY A 213 21.77 -9.14 13.19
C GLY A 213 22.12 -9.04 11.70
N GLY A 214 21.30 -8.38 10.88
CA GLY A 214 21.54 -8.18 9.44
C GLY A 214 21.20 -9.38 8.55
N LYS A 215 20.82 -10.53 9.13
CA LYS A 215 20.38 -11.71 8.37
C LYS A 215 18.98 -11.52 7.80
N LEU A 216 18.72 -12.11 6.63
CA LEU A 216 17.39 -12.19 6.04
C LEU A 216 16.68 -13.47 6.52
N ALA A 217 15.41 -13.34 6.86
CA ALA A 217 14.51 -14.44 7.16
C ALA A 217 13.33 -14.40 6.19
N THR A 218 13.01 -15.54 5.59
CA THR A 218 11.86 -15.69 4.68
C THR A 218 10.56 -15.71 5.46
N LEU A 219 9.60 -14.87 5.05
CA LEU A 219 8.25 -14.83 5.60
C LEU A 219 7.26 -15.58 4.70
N TYR A 220 7.42 -15.44 3.39
CA TYR A 220 6.54 -16.01 2.38
C TYR A 220 7.31 -16.21 1.08
N TRP A 221 6.94 -17.22 0.28
CA TRP A 221 7.42 -17.35 -1.08
C TRP A 221 6.35 -18.00 -1.97
N ARG A 222 6.43 -17.72 -3.27
CA ARG A 222 5.65 -18.39 -4.31
C ARG A 222 6.49 -18.57 -5.57
N GLU A 223 6.13 -19.58 -6.36
CA GLU A 223 6.68 -19.83 -7.70
C GLU A 223 5.64 -19.43 -8.75
N GLU A 224 6.11 -18.76 -9.80
CA GLU A 224 5.38 -18.39 -11.03
C GLU A 224 5.99 -19.11 -12.25
#